data_AF-A0A2S6MIN1-F1
#
_entry.id   AF-A0A2S6MIN1-F1
#
_cell.length_a   1.000
_cell.length_b   1.000
_cell.length_c   1.000
_cell.angle_alpha   90.00
_cell.angle_beta   90.00
_cell.angle_gamma   90.00
#
_symmetry.space_group_name_H-M   'P 1'
#
loop_
_entity.id
_entity.type
_entity.pdbx_description
1 polymer ?
#
loop_
_entity_poly.entity_id
_entity_poly.type
_entity_poly.pdbx_seq_one_letter_code
_entity_poly.pdbx_strand_id
1 'polypeptide(L)'
;MPDTSLIVSTIAAGGHAGLKLANVITALTRKVADREVDGLDKYQVVSFGRTVNGARFPDRWWPRLAKAIETGAFDFMSAQAIVDVMIEHDRP
;
A
#
# COMPACT_ATOMS: atom_id res chain seq x y z
N MET A 1 -6.58 8.73 11.07
CA MET A 1 -5.47 8.07 10.35
C MET A 1 -5.57 6.59 10.62
N PRO A 2 -5.45 5.72 9.60
CA PRO A 2 -5.42 4.27 9.81
C PRO A 2 -4.18 3.88 10.63
N ASP A 3 -4.32 2.87 11.49
CA ASP A 3 -3.21 2.32 12.26
C ASP A 3 -2.27 1.55 11.32
N THR A 4 -1.05 2.03 11.17
CA THR A 4 -0.01 1.44 10.33
C THR A 4 1.09 0.75 11.12
N SER A 5 0.94 0.64 12.45
CA SER A 5 1.97 0.10 13.35
C SER A 5 2.44 -1.30 12.94
N LEU A 6 1.53 -2.20 12.57
CA LEU A 6 1.84 -3.55 12.10
C LEU A 6 2.63 -3.55 10.79
N ILE A 7 2.30 -2.66 9.87
CA ILE A 7 2.98 -2.55 8.56
C ILE A 7 4.41 -2.03 8.79
N VAL A 8 4.55 -0.98 9.59
CA VAL A 8 5.87 -0.40 9.92
C VAL A 8 6.73 -1.41 10.66
N SER A 9 6.18 -2.13 11.65
CA SER A 9 6.92 -3.15 12.39
C SER A 9 7.33 -4.32 11.51
N THR A 10 6.48 -4.76 10.58
CA THR A 10 6.79 -5.83 9.62
C THR A 10 7.89 -5.43 8.65
N ILE A 11 7.88 -4.19 8.15
CA ILE A 11 8.97 -3.66 7.33
C ILE A 11 10.27 -3.57 8.15
N ALA A 12 10.20 -3.03 9.37
CA ALA A 12 11.35 -2.84 10.24
C ALA A 12 11.98 -4.15 10.71
N ALA A 13 11.17 -5.20 10.90
CA ALA A 13 11.65 -6.55 11.21
C ALA A 13 12.46 -7.18 10.07
N GLY A 14 12.29 -6.70 8.83
CA GLY A 14 13.04 -7.15 7.68
C GLY A 14 12.73 -8.61 7.28
N GLY A 15 13.74 -9.31 6.76
CA GLY A 15 13.61 -10.70 6.32
C GLY A 15 12.68 -10.88 5.12
N HIS A 16 12.20 -12.11 4.93
CA HIS A 16 11.34 -12.45 3.79
C HIS A 16 10.02 -11.67 3.82
N ALA A 17 9.35 -11.61 4.98
CA ALA A 17 8.07 -10.94 5.14
C ALA A 17 8.18 -9.42 4.89
N GLY A 18 9.19 -8.75 5.47
CA GLY A 18 9.42 -7.32 5.26
C GLY A 18 9.75 -6.98 3.81
N LEU A 19 10.59 -7.79 3.14
CA LEU A 19 10.92 -7.60 1.73
C LEU A 19 9.68 -7.81 0.83
N LYS A 20 8.88 -8.83 1.12
CA LYS A 20 7.66 -9.12 0.38
C LYS A 20 6.63 -8.00 0.52
N LEU A 21 6.46 -7.46 1.73
CA LEU A 21 5.59 -6.31 1.99
C LEU A 21 6.05 -5.06 1.24
N ALA A 22 7.37 -4.77 1.24
CA ALA A 22 7.93 -3.68 0.45
C ALA A 22 7.67 -3.86 -1.06
N ASN A 23 7.80 -5.10 -1.57
CA ASN A 23 7.52 -5.42 -2.97
C ASN A 23 6.03 -5.22 -3.33
N VAL A 24 5.11 -5.64 -2.45
CA VAL A 24 3.66 -5.43 -2.63
C VAL A 24 3.33 -3.94 -2.70
N ILE A 25 3.81 -3.14 -1.75
CA ILE A 25 3.58 -1.68 -1.72
C ILE A 25 4.15 -1.01 -2.98
N THR A 26 5.35 -1.42 -3.40
CA THR A 26 6.00 -0.89 -4.61
C THR A 26 5.20 -1.23 -5.87
N ALA A 27 4.74 -2.48 -6.01
CA ALA A 27 3.93 -2.92 -7.14
C ALA A 27 2.58 -2.20 -7.22
N LEU A 28 1.89 -2.04 -6.09
CA LEU A 28 0.65 -1.26 -6.00
C LEU A 28 0.87 0.18 -6.45
N THR A 29 1.95 0.82 -5.99
CA THR A 29 2.29 2.20 -6.36
C THR A 29 2.57 2.33 -7.87
N ARG A 30 3.26 1.35 -8.47
CA ARG A 30 3.51 1.33 -9.92
C ARG A 30 2.23 1.18 -10.73
N LYS A 31 1.34 0.24 -10.37
CA LYS A 31 0.06 0.05 -11.07
C LYS A 31 -0.80 1.30 -11.05
N VAL A 32 -0.76 2.06 -9.95
CA VAL A 32 -1.44 3.35 -9.89
C VAL A 32 -0.77 4.41 -10.77
N ALA A 33 0.57 4.46 -10.80
CA ALA A 33 1.31 5.37 -11.69
C ALA A 33 1.02 5.09 -13.17
N ASP A 34 0.90 3.81 -13.53
CA ASP A 34 0.55 3.33 -14.87
C ASP A 34 -0.96 3.50 -15.20
N ARG A 35 -1.74 4.07 -14.26
CA ARG A 35 -3.20 4.29 -14.34
C ARG A 35 -4.01 3.02 -14.58
N GLU A 36 -3.47 1.85 -14.22
CA GLU A 36 -4.19 0.58 -14.32
C GLU A 36 -5.29 0.46 -13.25
N VAL A 37 -5.20 1.26 -12.18
CA VAL A 37 -6.10 1.27 -11.02
C VAL A 37 -6.41 2.70 -10.63
N ASP A 38 -7.66 2.96 -10.23
CA ASP A 38 -8.09 4.28 -9.80
C ASP A 38 -7.39 4.71 -8.49
N GLY A 39 -6.95 5.97 -8.45
CA GLY A 39 -5.59 6.29 -8.00
C GLY A 39 -5.32 6.61 -6.52
N LEU A 40 -4.04 6.95 -6.28
CA LEU A 40 -3.45 7.45 -5.03
C LEU A 40 -4.32 8.55 -4.44
N ASP A 41 -4.42 8.61 -3.11
CA ASP A 41 -5.10 9.72 -2.45
C ASP A 41 -4.35 11.02 -2.76
N LYS A 42 -5.07 11.99 -3.34
CA LYS A 42 -4.51 13.32 -3.60
C LYS A 42 -4.60 14.13 -2.31
N TYR A 43 -3.54 14.89 -2.04
CA TYR A 43 -3.54 15.84 -0.93
C TYR A 43 -2.90 17.16 -1.39
N GLN A 44 -3.21 18.24 -0.69
CA GLN A 44 -2.61 19.54 -0.92
C GLN A 44 -1.84 19.96 0.32
N VAL A 45 -0.62 20.43 0.12
CA VAL A 45 0.21 21.04 1.17
C VAL A 45 0.73 22.38 0.69
N VAL A 46 0.82 23.34 1.60
CA VAL A 46 1.49 24.61 1.34
C VAL A 46 2.97 24.42 1.69
N SER A 47 3.84 24.55 0.69
CA SER A 47 5.29 24.46 0.85
C SER A 47 5.93 25.71 0.24
N PHE A 48 6.76 26.40 1.02
CA PHE A 48 7.44 27.66 0.60
C PHE A 48 6.49 28.70 -0.04
N GLY A 49 5.29 28.89 0.53
CA GLY A 49 4.30 29.85 0.03
C GLY A 49 3.59 29.43 -1.26
N ARG A 50 3.76 28.18 -1.73
CA ARG A 50 3.06 27.63 -2.90
C ARG A 50 2.23 26.42 -2.49
N THR A 51 1.02 26.32 -3.05
CA THR A 51 0.21 25.10 -2.93
C THR A 51 0.77 24.04 -3.86
N VAL A 52 1.17 22.91 -3.28
CA VAL A 52 1.67 21.74 -3.99
C VAL A 52 0.64 20.62 -3.87
N ASN A 53 0.26 20.05 -5.00
CA ASN A 53 -0.54 18.83 -5.03
C ASN A 53 0.40 17.63 -4.85
N GLY A 54 0.19 16.86 -3.79
CA GLY A 54 0.84 15.59 -3.53
C GLY A 54 -0.09 14.42 -3.81
N ALA A 55 0.51 13.24 -3.95
CA ALA A 55 -0.19 11.97 -3.98
C ALA A 55 0.39 11.07 -2.89
N ARG A 56 -0.47 10.33 -2.19
CA ARG A 56 -0.08 9.39 -1.13
C ARG A 56 -0.78 8.06 -1.35
N PHE A 57 -0.20 7.01 -0.77
CA PHE A 57 -0.82 5.70 -0.75
C PHE A 57 -2.24 5.78 -0.15
N PRO A 58 -3.27 5.17 -0.78
CA PRO A 58 -4.65 5.31 -0.35
C PRO A 58 -4.88 4.86 1.10
N ASP A 59 -5.58 5.67 1.89
CA ASP A 59 -5.81 5.36 3.31
C ASP A 59 -6.62 4.05 3.49
N ARG A 60 -7.47 3.73 2.51
CA ARG A 60 -8.29 2.50 2.46
C ARG A 60 -7.47 1.22 2.29
N TRP A 61 -6.22 1.30 1.80
CA TRP A 61 -5.39 0.13 1.57
C TRP A 61 -4.63 -0.33 2.82
N TRP A 62 -4.36 0.57 3.77
CA TRP A 62 -3.61 0.23 4.98
C TRP A 62 -4.28 -0.86 5.84
N PRO A 63 -5.58 -0.78 6.17
CA PRO A 63 -6.24 -1.83 6.97
C PRO A 63 -6.26 -3.19 6.24
N ARG A 64 -6.25 -3.18 4.90
CA ARG A 64 -6.27 -4.41 4.08
C ARG A 64 -4.92 -5.09 4.08
N LEU A 65 -3.84 -4.31 3.96
CA LEU A 65 -2.47 -4.81 4.11
C LEU A 65 -2.25 -5.36 5.52
N ALA A 66 -2.70 -4.65 6.56
CA ALA A 66 -2.63 -5.14 7.93
C ALA A 66 -3.36 -6.48 8.07
N LYS A 67 -4.60 -6.58 7.57
CA LYS A 67 -5.36 -7.83 7.57
C LYS A 67 -4.66 -8.97 6.82
N ALA A 68 -4.04 -8.68 5.67
CA ALA A 68 -3.30 -9.69 4.90
C ALA A 68 -2.05 -10.20 5.67
N ILE A 69 -1.41 -9.35 6.46
CA ILE A 69 -0.32 -9.76 7.36
C ILE A 69 -0.87 -10.64 8.48
N GLU A 70 -1.94 -10.19 9.15
CA GLU A 70 -2.56 -10.91 10.28
C GLU A 70 -3.08 -12.30 9.91
N THR A 71 -3.63 -12.46 8.70
CA THR A 71 -4.15 -13.75 8.22
C THR A 71 -3.06 -14.68 7.69
N GLY A 72 -1.79 -14.26 7.69
CA GLY A 72 -0.68 -15.03 7.12
C GLY A 72 -0.72 -15.11 5.60
N ALA A 73 -1.46 -14.24 4.90
CA ALA A 73 -1.51 -14.25 3.43
C ALA A 73 -0.11 -14.06 2.82
N PHE A 74 0.77 -13.33 3.52
CA PHE A 74 2.17 -13.15 3.15
C PHE A 74 3.00 -14.43 3.22
N ASP A 75 2.55 -15.49 3.88
CA ASP A 75 3.26 -16.77 3.92
C ASP A 75 2.84 -17.68 2.76
N PHE A 76 1.56 -17.61 2.34
CA PHE A 76 0.98 -18.56 1.39
C PHE A 76 0.77 -18.01 -0.03
N MET A 77 0.65 -16.69 -0.20
CA MET A 77 0.37 -16.06 -1.50
C MET A 77 1.61 -15.42 -2.11
N SER A 78 1.70 -15.35 -3.44
CA SER A 78 2.74 -14.55 -4.09
C SER A 78 2.50 -13.05 -3.87
N ALA A 79 3.56 -12.22 -3.95
CA ALA A 79 3.39 -10.77 -3.85
C ALA A 79 2.42 -10.24 -4.92
N GLN A 80 2.47 -10.78 -6.14
CA GLN A 80 1.56 -10.42 -7.21
C GLN A 80 0.11 -10.80 -6.91
N ALA A 81 -0.13 -11.99 -6.34
CA ALA A 81 -1.48 -12.41 -5.97
C ALA A 81 -2.08 -11.50 -4.87
N ILE A 82 -1.26 -11.05 -3.92
CA ILE A 82 -1.69 -10.07 -2.89
C ILE A 82 -2.06 -8.74 -3.56
N VAL A 83 -1.24 -8.26 -4.50
CA VAL A 83 -1.51 -7.04 -5.28
C VAL A 83 -2.82 -7.15 -6.05
N ASP A 84 -3.06 -8.27 -6.73
CA ASP A 84 -4.26 -8.48 -7.54
C ASP A 84 -5.52 -8.50 -6.66
N VAL A 85 -5.50 -9.22 -5.52
CA VAL A 85 -6.60 -9.22 -4.54
C VAL A 85 -6.86 -7.82 -3.98
N MET A 86 -5.79 -7.07 -3.68
CA MET A 86 -5.90 -5.70 -3.18
C MET A 86 -6.60 -4.77 -4.17
N ILE A 87 -6.38 -4.96 -5.47
CA ILE A 87 -6.96 -4.15 -6.55
C ILE A 87 -8.38 -4.59 -6.89
N GLU A 88 -8.63 -5.89 -6.97
CA GLU A 88 -9.94 -6.43 -7.35
C GLU A 88 -11.03 -5.96 -6.38
N HIS A 89 -10.74 -6.03 -5.08
CA HIS A 89 -11.65 -5.53 -4.07
C HIS A 89 -11.61 -4.00 -3.88
N ASP A 90 -10.91 -3.26 -4.73
CA ASP A 90 -10.91 -1.78 -4.75
C ASP A 90 -11.83 -1.20 -5.83
N ARG A 91 -12.42 -2.06 -6.67
CA ARG A 91 -13.45 -1.66 -7.63
C ARG A 91 -14.78 -1.36 -6.91
N PRO A 92 -15.51 -0.30 -7.29
CA PRO A 92 -16.80 0.06 -6.71
C PRO A 92 -17.88 -0.99 -6.96
#